data_AF-A0AAE6BDH8-F1
#
_entry.id   AF-A0AAE6BDH8-F1
#
_cell.length_a   1.000
_cell.length_b   1.000
_cell.length_c   1.000
_cell.angle_alpha   90.00
_cell.angle_beta   90.00
_cell.angle_gamma   90.00
#
_symmetry.space_group_name_H-M   'P 1'
#
loop_
_entity.id
_entity.type
_entity.pdbx_description
1 polymer ?
#
loop_
_entity_poly.entity_id
_entity_poly.type
_entity_poly.pdbx_seq_one_letter_code
_entity_poly.pdbx_strand_id
1 'polypeptide(L)'
;MMRRLCLLPTVLLVVISGPLQGTAEVEDGKDIKVSFIVTLAGADRISGTALCKTGETCRLVEHESPKLTIDLKAGRSYSEIEIRCKDDCSFNSGHETMIFENKQELDIYNGKSGPIVKSVWRRREPIGKIMLNFSDPSGMTR
;
A
#
# COMPACT_ATOMS: atom_id res chain seq x y z
N MET A 1 -68.31 -44.78 21.55
CA MET A 1 -66.97 -45.00 20.97
C MET A 1 -65.94 -44.34 21.89
N MET A 2 -64.96 -45.11 22.36
CA MET A 2 -63.99 -44.74 23.39
C MET A 2 -62.89 -43.78 22.89
N ARG A 3 -62.50 -42.87 23.80
CA ARG A 3 -61.41 -41.87 23.75
C ARG A 3 -60.06 -42.40 23.25
N ARG A 4 -59.32 -41.55 22.52
CA ARG A 4 -57.86 -41.36 22.69
C ARG A 4 -57.47 -39.90 22.40
N LEU A 5 -56.97 -39.20 23.42
CA LEU A 5 -56.12 -38.00 23.28
C LEU A 5 -54.72 -38.47 22.84
N CYS A 6 -54.01 -37.66 22.05
CA CYS A 6 -52.63 -37.21 22.37
C CYS A 6 -52.01 -36.30 21.28
N LEU A 7 -51.60 -35.12 21.75
CA LEU A 7 -50.32 -34.43 21.50
C LEU A 7 -50.07 -33.78 20.14
N LEU A 8 -50.13 -32.44 20.16
CA LEU A 8 -49.57 -31.50 19.18
C LEU A 8 -48.03 -31.56 19.16
N PRO A 9 -47.37 -31.49 17.99
CA PRO A 9 -45.95 -31.16 17.92
C PRO A 9 -45.74 -29.66 17.68
N THR A 10 -45.16 -28.99 18.66
CA THR A 10 -44.52 -27.68 18.55
C THR A 10 -43.26 -27.80 17.68
N VAL A 11 -43.27 -27.21 16.49
CA VAL A 11 -42.07 -27.08 15.64
C VAL A 11 -41.40 -25.75 15.96
N LEU A 12 -40.27 -25.84 16.68
CA LEU A 12 -39.39 -24.72 16.99
C LEU A 12 -38.48 -24.46 15.77
N LEU A 13 -38.73 -23.40 15.00
CA LEU A 13 -37.83 -22.94 13.94
C LEU A 13 -36.68 -22.14 14.56
N VAL A 14 -35.54 -22.79 14.77
CA VAL A 14 -34.29 -22.10 15.15
C VAL A 14 -33.72 -21.43 13.90
N VAL A 15 -33.83 -20.10 13.85
CA VAL A 15 -33.12 -19.27 12.88
C VAL A 15 -31.65 -19.22 13.30
N ILE A 16 -30.79 -19.97 12.61
CA ILE A 16 -29.34 -19.88 12.81
C ILE A 16 -28.83 -18.74 11.94
N SER A 17 -28.92 -17.51 12.45
CA SER A 17 -28.12 -16.39 11.94
C SER A 17 -26.70 -16.56 12.46
N GLY A 18 -25.89 -17.36 11.77
CA GLY A 18 -24.44 -17.39 11.99
C GLY A 18 -23.81 -16.12 11.42
N PRO A 19 -22.80 -15.52 12.08
CA PRO A 19 -22.04 -14.45 11.47
C PRO A 19 -21.34 -15.02 10.23
N LEU A 20 -21.55 -14.38 9.08
CA LEU A 20 -20.73 -14.56 7.90
C LEU A 20 -19.34 -14.05 8.28
N GLN A 21 -18.51 -14.91 8.86
CA GLN A 21 -17.09 -14.62 9.05
C GLN A 21 -16.48 -14.61 7.65
N GLY A 22 -16.43 -13.42 7.05
CA GLY A 22 -15.56 -13.15 5.91
C GLY A 22 -14.14 -13.41 6.38
N THR A 23 -13.65 -14.62 6.11
CA THR A 23 -12.21 -14.86 6.09
C THR A 23 -11.67 -14.00 4.97
N ALA A 24 -11.03 -12.88 5.30
CA ALA A 24 -10.14 -12.23 4.37
C ALA A 24 -9.07 -13.27 4.05
N GLU A 25 -9.17 -13.86 2.86
CA GLU A 25 -8.19 -14.76 2.32
C GLU A 25 -6.87 -13.99 2.33
N VAL A 26 -5.99 -14.30 3.28
CA VAL A 26 -4.61 -13.84 3.22
C VAL A 26 -4.02 -14.64 2.07
N GLU A 27 -4.12 -14.11 0.85
CA GLU A 27 -3.33 -14.60 -0.27
C GLU A 27 -1.88 -14.58 0.22
N ASP A 28 -1.30 -15.77 0.40
CA ASP A 28 0.12 -15.90 0.72
C ASP A 28 0.91 -15.19 -0.39
N GLY A 29 1.43 -14.03 -0.04
CA GLY A 29 1.98 -13.05 -0.98
C GLY A 29 3.25 -13.58 -1.60
N LYS A 30 3.30 -13.70 -2.92
CA LYS A 30 4.53 -14.03 -3.64
C LYS A 30 5.61 -13.00 -3.35
N ASP A 31 6.84 -13.47 -3.09
CA ASP A 31 8.01 -12.61 -2.96
C ASP A 31 8.31 -11.89 -4.29
N ILE A 32 8.62 -10.60 -4.21
CA ILE A 32 9.02 -9.75 -5.31
C ILE A 32 10.29 -8.97 -4.93
N LYS A 33 11.28 -8.99 -5.82
CA LYS A 33 12.51 -8.21 -5.65
C LYS A 33 12.31 -6.82 -6.20
N VAL A 34 12.44 -5.81 -5.34
CA VAL A 34 12.30 -4.39 -5.68
C VAL A 34 13.65 -3.72 -5.56
N SER A 35 14.22 -3.28 -6.67
CA SER A 35 15.40 -2.42 -6.67
C SER A 35 14.97 -0.96 -6.74
N PHE A 36 15.61 -0.09 -5.98
CA PHE A 36 15.22 1.31 -5.90
C PHE A 36 16.43 2.25 -5.95
N ILE A 37 16.18 3.47 -6.45
CA ILE A 37 17.12 4.59 -6.42
C ILE A 37 16.32 5.84 -6.02
N VAL A 38 16.75 6.49 -4.95
CA VAL A 38 16.21 7.78 -4.49
C VAL A 38 17.27 8.84 -4.71
N THR A 39 16.86 9.94 -5.35
CA THR A 39 17.70 11.13 -5.55
C THR A 39 16.98 12.31 -4.91
N LEU A 40 17.60 12.93 -3.91
CA LEU A 40 17.10 14.15 -3.27
C LEU A 40 18.03 15.31 -3.61
N ALA A 41 17.47 16.51 -3.77
CA ALA A 41 18.24 17.73 -4.00
C ALA A 41 19.14 18.02 -2.79
N GLY A 42 20.45 18.13 -3.02
CA GLY A 42 21.42 18.47 -1.97
C GLY A 42 21.75 17.34 -1.00
N ALA A 43 21.37 16.08 -1.29
CA ALA A 43 21.74 14.91 -0.51
C ALA A 43 22.30 13.79 -1.40
N ASP A 44 23.00 12.83 -0.77
CA ASP A 44 23.55 11.68 -1.48
C ASP A 44 22.45 10.77 -2.03
N ARG A 45 22.76 10.11 -3.14
CA ARG A 45 21.85 9.16 -3.78
C ARG A 45 21.73 7.90 -2.92
N ILE A 46 20.51 7.54 -2.55
CA ILE A 46 20.21 6.32 -1.79
C ILE A 46 19.79 5.24 -2.78
N SER A 47 20.43 4.08 -2.78
CA SER A 47 20.06 2.96 -3.64
C SER A 47 20.12 1.65 -2.90
N GLY A 48 19.23 0.72 -3.25
CA GLY A 48 19.18 -0.58 -2.60
C GLY A 48 18.26 -1.56 -3.28
N THR A 49 18.07 -2.70 -2.63
CA THR A 49 17.13 -3.72 -3.06
C THR A 49 16.44 -4.30 -1.83
N ALA A 50 15.14 -4.48 -1.92
CA ALA A 50 14.32 -5.15 -0.92
C ALA A 50 13.64 -6.39 -1.53
N LEU A 51 13.46 -7.43 -0.73
CA LEU A 51 12.56 -8.55 -1.02
C LEU A 51 11.26 -8.28 -0.28
N CYS A 52 10.20 -7.99 -1.04
CA CYS A 52 8.90 -7.62 -0.50
C CYS A 52 7.89 -8.74 -0.78
N LYS A 53 6.94 -8.96 0.11
CA LYS A 53 5.81 -9.87 -0.15
C LYS A 53 4.66 -9.11 -0.79
N THR A 54 4.06 -9.69 -1.83
CA THR A 54 2.89 -9.10 -2.49
C THR A 54 1.73 -8.99 -1.49
N GLY A 55 1.12 -7.81 -1.40
CA GLY A 55 0.02 -7.53 -0.47
C GLY A 55 0.47 -7.05 0.93
N GLU A 56 1.76 -7.16 1.26
CA GLU A 56 2.33 -6.70 2.53
C GLU A 56 3.12 -5.40 2.36
N THR A 57 3.18 -4.61 3.43
CA THR A 57 4.01 -3.39 3.47
C THR A 57 5.48 -3.76 3.71
N CYS A 58 6.36 -3.21 2.88
CA CYS A 58 7.78 -3.47 2.84
C CYS A 58 8.56 -2.15 2.94
N ARG A 59 9.49 -2.05 3.90
CA ARG A 59 10.36 -0.88 4.05
C ARG A 59 11.42 -0.91 2.95
N LEU A 60 11.40 0.09 2.06
CA LEU A 60 12.46 0.26 1.05
C LEU A 60 13.62 1.07 1.60
N VAL A 61 13.30 2.19 2.26
CA VAL A 61 14.30 3.13 2.79
C VAL A 61 13.99 3.45 4.23
N GLU A 62 15.02 3.39 5.06
CA GLU A 62 15.07 3.97 6.40
C GLU A 62 16.41 4.69 6.52
N HIS A 63 16.36 6.01 6.51
CA HIS A 63 17.54 6.87 6.51
C HIS A 63 17.39 7.96 7.56
N GLU A 64 18.46 8.22 8.32
CA GLU A 64 18.41 9.11 9.49
C GLU A 64 18.70 10.58 9.14
N SER A 65 19.52 10.86 8.11
CA SER A 65 19.96 12.24 7.79
C SER A 65 20.22 12.45 6.29
N PRO A 66 19.26 13.03 5.54
CA PRO A 66 17.97 13.54 6.01
C PRO A 66 17.05 12.40 6.44
N LYS A 67 16.21 12.64 7.47
CA LYS A 67 15.24 11.65 7.92
C LYS A 67 14.27 11.37 6.77
N LEU A 68 14.36 10.16 6.21
CA LEU A 68 13.58 9.71 5.08
C LEU A 68 13.19 8.26 5.29
N THR A 69 11.91 8.00 5.09
CA THR A 69 11.33 6.68 5.20
C THR A 69 10.44 6.45 3.99
N ILE A 70 10.63 5.32 3.33
CA ILE A 70 9.83 4.94 2.17
C ILE A 70 9.32 3.52 2.36
N ASP A 71 8.00 3.39 2.38
CA ASP A 71 7.30 2.11 2.45
C ASP A 71 6.61 1.81 1.12
N LEU A 72 6.60 0.54 0.76
CA LEU A 72 5.97 0.04 -0.45
C LEU A 72 5.09 -1.15 -0.09
N LYS A 73 3.82 -1.08 -0.48
CA LYS A 73 2.93 -2.23 -0.55
C LYS A 73 2.82 -2.66 -2.00
N ALA A 74 3.58 -3.67 -2.38
CA ALA A 74 3.59 -4.19 -3.74
C ALA A 74 2.31 -5.01 -3.98
N GLY A 75 1.53 -4.69 -5.00
CA GLY A 75 0.38 -5.50 -5.42
C GLY A 75 0.58 -6.10 -6.79
N ARG A 76 -0.35 -6.96 -7.22
CA ARG A 76 -0.27 -7.65 -8.53
C ARG A 76 -0.47 -6.72 -9.72
N SER A 77 -1.39 -5.77 -9.60
CA SER A 77 -1.73 -4.80 -10.67
C SER A 77 -1.44 -3.36 -10.28
N TYR A 78 -1.52 -3.06 -8.99
CA TYR A 78 -1.30 -1.74 -8.42
C TYR A 78 -0.42 -1.89 -7.19
N SER A 79 0.53 -0.98 -7.03
CA SER A 79 1.34 -0.84 -5.82
C SER A 79 1.03 0.49 -5.14
N GLU A 80 1.19 0.53 -3.84
CA GLU A 80 1.01 1.72 -3.02
C GLU A 80 2.35 2.08 -2.38
N ILE A 81 2.76 3.33 -2.50
CA ILE A 81 3.99 3.85 -1.88
C ILE A 81 3.62 4.96 -0.89
N GLU A 82 4.31 4.95 0.24
CA GLU A 82 4.23 5.98 1.26
C GLU A 82 5.62 6.58 1.51
N ILE A 83 5.69 7.91 1.58
CA ILE A 83 6.92 8.64 1.89
C ILE A 83 6.75 9.44 3.18
N ARG A 84 7.73 9.37 4.08
CA ARG A 84 7.80 10.23 5.26
C ARG A 84 9.17 10.89 5.30
N CYS A 85 9.18 12.21 5.34
CA CYS A 85 10.39 13.02 5.40
C CYS A 85 10.45 13.79 6.72
N LYS A 86 11.63 14.31 7.08
CA LYS A 86 11.80 15.21 8.23
C LYS A 86 10.88 16.42 8.16
N ASP A 87 10.92 17.09 7.03
CA ASP A 87 10.05 18.20 6.66
C ASP A 87 8.94 17.63 5.76
N ASP A 88 7.71 18.15 5.85
CA ASP A 88 6.57 17.63 5.08
C ASP A 88 6.95 17.42 3.60
N CYS A 89 6.64 16.25 3.05
CA CYS A 89 6.87 15.93 1.64
C CYS A 89 5.68 15.17 1.07
N SER A 90 5.56 15.17 -0.25
CA SER A 90 4.45 14.52 -0.94
C SER A 90 4.82 14.03 -2.33
N PHE A 91 4.01 13.14 -2.88
CA PHE A 91 4.03 12.79 -4.29
C PHE A 91 3.27 13.82 -5.14
N ASN A 92 3.21 13.60 -6.45
CA ASN A 92 2.49 14.46 -7.40
C ASN A 92 1.01 14.72 -7.01
N SER A 93 0.38 13.83 -6.25
CA SER A 93 -0.97 13.99 -5.70
C SER A 93 -1.07 15.06 -4.62
N GLY A 94 0.05 15.41 -3.97
CA GLY A 94 0.07 16.26 -2.78
C GLY A 94 -0.14 15.51 -1.47
N HIS A 95 -0.28 14.20 -1.55
CA HIS A 95 -0.35 13.28 -0.42
C HIS A 95 0.98 12.55 -0.25
N GLU A 96 1.23 12.09 0.97
CA GLU A 96 2.37 11.24 1.32
C GLU A 96 2.24 9.81 0.76
N THR A 97 1.05 9.44 0.30
CA THR A 97 0.73 8.14 -0.26
C THR A 97 0.26 8.26 -1.71
N MET A 98 0.66 7.30 -2.55
CA MET A 98 0.24 7.22 -3.95
C MET A 98 0.09 5.76 -4.41
N ILE A 99 -0.92 5.51 -5.24
CA ILE A 99 -1.13 4.22 -5.93
C ILE A 99 -0.63 4.34 -7.37
N PHE A 100 0.04 3.30 -7.88
CA PHE A 100 0.58 3.26 -9.23
C PHE A 100 0.60 1.85 -9.83
N GLU A 101 0.54 1.74 -11.16
CA GLU A 101 0.38 0.44 -11.85
C GLU A 101 1.69 -0.26 -12.21
N ASN A 102 2.74 0.46 -12.63
CA ASN A 102 3.97 -0.14 -13.15
C ASN A 102 5.18 0.79 -13.00
N LYS A 103 6.40 0.22 -13.06
CA LYS A 103 7.73 0.86 -12.88
C LYS A 103 7.68 2.38 -13.11
N GLN A 104 7.74 3.11 -12.02
CA GLN A 104 7.54 4.55 -12.05
C GLN A 104 8.77 5.25 -11.48
N GLU A 105 9.23 6.25 -12.24
CA GLU A 105 9.92 7.38 -11.67
C GLU A 105 8.84 8.26 -11.04
N LEU A 106 8.89 8.40 -9.73
CA LEU A 106 7.96 9.21 -8.94
C LEU A 106 8.69 10.44 -8.43
N ASP A 107 8.17 11.61 -8.78
CA ASP A 107 8.67 12.87 -8.25
C ASP A 107 8.24 13.05 -6.79
N ILE A 108 9.18 13.54 -5.99
CA ILE A 108 9.00 13.92 -4.59
C ILE A 108 9.00 15.43 -4.52
N TYR A 109 7.97 16.00 -3.89
CA TYR A 109 7.77 17.44 -3.75
C TYR A 109 7.90 17.88 -2.30
N ASN A 110 8.31 19.13 -2.11
CA ASN A 110 8.29 19.77 -0.80
C ASN A 110 6.85 20.09 -0.37
N GLY A 111 6.51 19.80 0.89
CA GLY A 111 5.23 20.05 1.50
C GLY A 111 4.12 19.11 1.06
N LYS A 112 2.98 19.21 1.75
CA LYS A 112 1.70 18.60 1.34
C LYS A 112 0.88 19.61 0.51
N SER A 113 -0.09 19.15 -0.27
CA SER A 113 -1.06 20.06 -0.89
C SER A 113 -1.85 20.78 0.21
N GLY A 114 -1.66 22.09 0.35
CA GLY A 114 -2.46 22.94 1.24
C GLY A 114 -3.88 23.17 0.72
N PRO A 115 -4.80 23.76 1.53
CA PRO A 115 -6.11 24.18 1.04
C PRO A 115 -5.93 25.10 -0.17
N ILE A 116 -6.77 24.93 -1.20
CA ILE A 116 -6.79 25.76 -2.41
C ILE A 116 -7.25 27.18 -2.00
N VAL A 117 -6.34 28.00 -1.46
CA VAL A 117 -6.64 29.38 -1.10
C VAL A 117 -6.30 30.27 -2.29
N LYS A 118 -7.34 30.56 -3.09
CA LYS A 118 -7.41 31.50 -4.24
C LYS A 118 -6.56 31.14 -5.47
N SER A 119 -7.27 30.74 -6.55
CA SER A 119 -7.00 30.82 -8.01
C SER A 119 -5.59 30.81 -8.62
N VAL A 120 -4.52 30.62 -7.85
CA VAL A 120 -3.16 30.54 -8.35
C VAL A 120 -2.62 29.17 -7.95
N TRP A 121 -2.61 28.25 -8.91
CA TRP A 121 -1.89 26.99 -8.80
C TRP A 121 -0.41 27.31 -8.59
N ARG A 122 0.04 27.38 -7.32
CA ARG A 122 1.48 27.40 -7.04
C ARG A 122 2.04 26.03 -7.42
N ARG A 123 2.91 25.99 -8.43
CA ARG A 123 3.65 24.79 -8.80
C ARG A 123 4.52 24.40 -7.59
N ARG A 124 4.32 23.20 -7.05
CA ARG A 124 5.16 22.65 -5.98
C ARG A 124 6.57 22.42 -6.52
N GLU A 125 7.58 22.75 -5.72
CA GLU A 125 8.98 22.56 -6.10
C GLU A 125 9.34 21.07 -5.93
N PRO A 126 9.83 20.41 -7.00
CA PRO A 126 10.34 19.04 -6.88
C PRO A 126 11.65 19.06 -6.10
N ILE A 127 11.73 18.24 -5.05
CA ILE A 127 12.91 18.10 -4.19
C ILE A 127 13.64 16.79 -4.43
N GLY A 128 13.11 15.93 -5.29
CA GLY A 128 13.75 14.68 -5.63
C GLY A 128 12.86 13.74 -6.42
N LYS A 129 13.32 12.51 -6.54
CA LYS A 129 12.59 11.42 -7.18
C LYS A 129 13.01 10.06 -6.66
N ILE A 130 12.10 9.11 -6.76
CA ILE A 130 12.36 7.68 -6.55
C ILE A 130 12.08 6.91 -7.84
N MET A 131 13.01 6.05 -8.21
CA MET A 131 12.85 5.09 -9.29
C MET A 131 12.71 3.69 -8.70
N LEU A 132 11.68 2.97 -9.11
CA LEU A 132 11.41 1.60 -8.67
C LEU A 132 11.51 0.61 -9.83
N ASN A 133 12.22 -0.49 -9.61
CA ASN A 133 12.34 -1.60 -10.55
C ASN A 133 11.92 -2.91 -9.88
N PHE A 134 10.77 -3.42 -10.32
CA PHE A 134 10.21 -4.68 -9.87
C PHE A 134 10.73 -5.82 -10.72
N SER A 135 11.17 -6.88 -10.06
CA SER A 135 11.63 -8.12 -10.67
C SER A 135 11.10 -9.30 -9.87
N ASP A 136 10.60 -10.30 -10.58
CA ASP A 136 10.28 -11.59 -9.97
C ASP A 136 11.58 -12.25 -9.52
N PRO A 137 11.71 -12.74 -8.26
CA PRO A 137 12.89 -13.47 -7.82
C PRO A 137 13.12 -14.75 -8.64
N SER A 138 12.11 -15.26 -9.35
CA SER A 138 12.21 -16.43 -10.23
C SER A 138 12.90 -16.15 -11.58
N GLY A 139 14.02 -15.42 -11.55
CA GLY A 139 15.01 -15.44 -12.63
C GLY A 139 15.65 -16.82 -12.79
N MET A 140 14.87 -17.84 -13.13
CA MET A 140 15.31 -19.16 -13.56
C MET A 140 14.24 -19.76 -14.48
N THR A 141 14.46 -19.56 -15.79
CA THR A 141 14.04 -20.40 -16.93
C THR A 141 12.62 -20.99 -16.96
N ARG A 142 11.90 -20.69 -18.04
CA ARG A 142 11.20 -21.75 -18.78
C ARG A 142 11.49 -21.62 -20.27
#